data_AF-A0A401J976-F1
#
_entry.id   AF-A0A401J976-F1
#
_cell.length_a   1.000
_cell.length_b   1.000
_cell.length_c   1.000
_cell.angle_alpha   90.00
_cell.angle_beta   90.00
_cell.angle_gamma   90.00
#
_symmetry.space_group_name_H-M   'P 1'
#
loop_
_entity.id
_entity.type
_entity.pdbx_description
1 polymer ?
#
loop_
_entity_poly.entity_id
_entity_poly.type
_entity_poly.pdbx_seq_one_letter_code
_entity_poly.pdbx_strand_id
1 'polypeptide(L)' 'MTDHDPAHHAKALAAIEKLPPEAYMVFFASQVEGLTYVEIAQREGMSLEQVQDHMLEAIRIIVREMQ' A
#
# COMPACT_ATOMS: atom_id res chain seq x y z
N MET A 1 -23.37 2.52 6.31
CA MET A 1 -22.85 2.82 7.66
C MET A 1 -21.73 1.83 7.88
N THR A 2 -20.49 2.21 7.62
CA THR A 2 -19.35 1.30 7.74
C THR A 2 -19.13 1.11 9.23
N ASP A 3 -19.50 -0.07 9.72
CA ASP A 3 -19.27 -0.51 11.08
C ASP A 3 -17.75 -0.73 11.23
N HIS A 4 -17.03 0.36 11.43
CA HIS A 4 -15.61 0.30 11.71
C HIS A 4 -15.45 0.20 13.21
N ASP A 5 -15.36 -1.05 13.67
CA ASP A 5 -14.75 -1.40 14.94
C ASP A 5 -13.44 -0.59 15.10
N PRO A 6 -13.32 0.25 16.13
CA PRO A 6 -12.13 1.07 16.37
C PRO A 6 -10.82 0.26 16.40
N ALA A 7 -10.90 -1.03 16.77
CA ALA A 7 -9.74 -1.91 16.75
C ALA A 7 -9.25 -2.23 15.32
N HIS A 8 -10.15 -2.32 14.35
CA HIS A 8 -9.78 -2.51 12.93
C HIS A 8 -9.05 -1.29 12.36
N HIS A 9 -9.50 -0.08 12.72
CA HIS A 9 -8.80 1.15 12.33
C HIS A 9 -7.40 1.22 12.93
N ALA A 10 -7.25 0.87 14.21
CA ALA A 10 -5.95 0.86 14.86
C ALA A 10 -4.96 -0.11 14.18
N LYS A 11 -5.41 -1.32 13.80
CA LYS A 11 -4.58 -2.27 13.05
C LYS A 11 -4.20 -1.76 11.67
N ALA A 12 -5.13 -1.11 10.96
CA ALA A 12 -4.85 -0.53 9.65
C ALA A 12 -3.82 0.61 9.72
N LEU A 13 -3.91 1.48 10.73
CA LEU A 13 -2.90 2.52 10.97
C LEU A 13 -1.52 1.91 11.27
N ALA A 14 -1.45 0.93 12.17
CA ALA A 14 -0.20 0.26 12.51
C ALA A 14 0.44 -0.45 11.29
N ALA A 15 -0.39 -1.00 10.39
CA ALA A 15 0.06 -1.59 9.14
C ALA A 15 0.70 -0.55 8.21
N ILE A 16 0.03 0.60 8.02
CA ILE A 16 0.51 1.67 7.14
C ILE A 16 1.80 2.29 7.69
N GLU A 17 1.91 2.49 9.01
CA GLU A 17 3.11 3.04 9.65
C GLU A 17 4.36 2.15 9.49
N LYS A 18 4.18 0.86 9.22
CA LYS A 18 5.27 -0.11 9.02
C LYS A 18 5.72 -0.23 7.57
N LEU A 19 5.04 0.42 6.63
CA LEU A 19 5.39 0.36 5.22
C LEU A 19 6.68 1.15 4.94
N PRO A 20 7.64 0.57 4.19
CA PRO A 20 8.72 1.34 3.59
C PRO A 20 8.17 2.49 2.73
N PRO A 21 8.89 3.62 2.60
CA PRO A 21 8.40 4.79 1.87
C PRO A 21 7.96 4.48 0.43
N GLU A 22 8.72 3.67 -0.29
CA GLU A 22 8.45 3.29 -1.68
C GLU A 22 7.22 2.37 -1.78
N ALA A 23 7.11 1.42 -0.86
CA ALA A 23 5.96 0.52 -0.76
C ALA A 23 4.68 1.27 -0.39
N TYR A 24 4.76 2.23 0.56
CA TYR A 24 3.66 3.12 0.91
C TYR A 24 3.21 3.95 -0.29
N MET A 25 4.15 4.56 -1.02
CA MET A 25 3.84 5.40 -2.16
C MET A 25 3.11 4.61 -3.25
N VAL A 26 3.63 3.43 -3.61
CA VAL A 26 3.01 2.55 -4.62
C VAL A 26 1.62 2.07 -4.17
N PHE A 27 1.49 1.68 -2.90
CA PHE A 27 0.21 1.26 -2.33
C PHE A 27 -0.82 2.40 -2.36
N PHE A 28 -0.43 3.60 -1.92
CA PHE A 28 -1.28 4.78 -1.89
C PHE A 28 -1.73 5.18 -3.29
N ALA A 29 -0.79 5.25 -4.24
CA ALA A 29 -1.08 5.59 -5.63
C ALA A 29 -2.08 4.61 -6.27
N SER A 30 -1.94 3.32 -5.99
CA SER A 30 -2.85 2.31 -6.54
C SER A 30 -4.21 2.30 -5.83
N GLN A 31 -4.25 2.29 -4.50
CA GLN A 31 -5.47 2.05 -3.73
C GLN A 31 -6.28 3.32 -3.44
N VAL A 32 -5.60 4.46 -3.29
CA VAL A 32 -6.24 5.75 -2.96
C VAL A 32 -6.40 6.61 -4.20
N GLU A 33 -5.36 6.71 -5.03
CA GLU A 33 -5.42 7.54 -6.26
C GLU A 33 -5.98 6.77 -7.47
N GLY A 34 -6.06 5.44 -7.40
CA GLY A 34 -6.63 4.60 -8.45
C GLY A 34 -5.72 4.41 -9.67
N LEU A 35 -4.42 4.69 -9.54
CA LEU A 35 -3.45 4.55 -10.63
C LEU A 35 -3.13 3.08 -10.92
N THR A 36 -2.95 2.76 -12.20
CA THR A 36 -2.41 1.47 -12.63
C THR A 36 -0.90 1.40 -12.38
N TYR A 37 -0.35 0.19 -12.29
CA TYR A 37 1.09 0.04 -12.05
C TYR A 37 1.95 0.63 -13.18
N VAL A 38 1.43 0.68 -14.40
CA VAL A 38 2.11 1.32 -15.53
C VAL A 38 2.16 2.84 -15.35
N GLU A 39 1.05 3.45 -14.91
CA GLU A 39 1.01 4.89 -14.63
C GLU A 39 1.90 5.26 -13.44
N ILE A 40 1.94 4.43 -12.39
CA ILE A 40 2.84 4.59 -11.25
C ILE A 40 4.30 4.51 -11.70
N ALA A 41 4.65 3.48 -12.48
CA ALA A 41 6.00 3.31 -13.02
C ALA A 41 6.45 4.54 -13.83
N GLN A 42 5.58 5.07 -14.69
CA GLN A 42 5.87 6.27 -15.47
C GLN A 42 5.99 7.53 -14.61
N ARG A 43 5.10 7.72 -13.63
CA ARG A 43 5.08 8.89 -12.76
C ARG A 43 6.32 8.97 -11.87
N GLU A 44 6.75 7.83 -11.33
CA GLU A 44 7.80 7.74 -10.31
C GLU A 44 9.17 7.38 -10.91
N GLY A 45 9.25 7.20 -12.23
CA GLY A 45 10.50 6.86 -12.92
C GLY A 45 11.02 5.46 -12.58
N MET A 46 10.12 4.53 -12.29
CA MET A 46 10.41 3.14 -11.90
C MET A 46 10.13 2.17 -13.05
N SER A 47 10.70 0.97 -12.99
CA SER A 47 10.25 -0.14 -13.83
C SER A 47 8.93 -0.74 -13.31
N LEU A 48 8.17 -1.40 -14.18
CA LEU A 48 6.95 -2.10 -13.78
C LEU A 48 7.23 -3.20 -12.73
N GLU A 49 8.39 -3.84 -12.81
CA GLU A 49 8.86 -4.86 -11.85
C GLU A 49 9.09 -4.24 -10.47
N GLN A 50 9.76 -3.08 -10.39
CA GLN A 50 9.95 -2.37 -9.12
C GLN A 50 8.61 -2.00 -8.47
N VAL A 51 7.64 -1.54 -9.27
CA VAL A 51 6.29 -1.24 -8.75
C VAL A 51 5.61 -2.50 -8.21
N GLN A 52 5.73 -3.64 -8.91
CA GLN A 52 5.17 -4.91 -8.43
C GLN A 52 5.84 -5.39 -7.13
N ASP A 53 7.16 -5.27 -7.03
CA ASP A 53 7.91 -5.66 -5.84
C ASP A 53 7.53 -4.81 -4.62
N HIS A 54 7.48 -3.49 -4.79
CA HIS A 54 7.05 -2.57 -3.73
C HIS A 54 5.59 -2.80 -3.30
N MET A 55 4.71 -3.09 -4.26
CA MET A 55 3.32 -3.45 -3.93
C MET A 55 3.23 -4.78 -3.17
N LEU A 56 4.01 -5.79 -3.60
CA LEU A 56 4.04 -7.09 -2.93
C LEU A 56 4.56 -6.96 -1.50
N GLU A 57 5.58 -6.14 -1.29
CA GLU A 57 6.09 -5.78 0.03
C GLU A 57 5.02 -5.10 0.87
N ALA A 58 4.29 -4.12 0.31
CA ALA A 58 3.21 -3.45 1.01
C ALA A 58 2.12 -4.42 1.48
N ILE A 59 1.65 -5.29 0.58
CA ILE A 59 0.63 -6.30 0.88
C ILE A 59 1.10 -7.26 1.98
N ARG A 60 2.37 -7.72 1.93
CA ARG A 60 2.92 -8.62 2.95
C ARG A 60 2.90 -8.00 4.34
N ILE A 61 3.28 -6.73 4.45
CA ILE A 61 3.29 -6.00 5.73
C ILE A 61 1.85 -5.80 6.20
N ILE A 62 0.96 -5.32 5.34
CA ILE A 62 -0.43 -5.06 5.71
C ILE A 62 -1.12 -6.34 6.19
N VAL A 63 -1.00 -7.43 5.44
CA VAL A 63 -1.62 -8.72 5.82
C VAL A 63 -1.08 -9.22 7.15
N ARG A 64 0.24 -9.08 7.41
CA ARG A 64 0.85 -9.50 8.68
C ARG A 64 0.29 -8.73 9.88
N GLU A 65 0.03 -7.44 9.72
CA GLU A 65 -0.44 -6.56 10.79
C GLU A 65 -1.95 -6.62 11.00
N MET A 66 -2.69 -7.06 9.98
CA MET A 66 -4.14 -7.26 10.07
C MET A 66 -4.55 -8.60 10.71
N GLN A 67 -3.65 -9.59 10.78
CA GLN A 67 -3.86 -10.85 11.52
C GLN A 67 -4.05 -10.58 13.03
#